data_AF-A0A7C9AFU4-F1
#
_entry.id   AF-A0A7C9AFU4-F1
#
_cell.length_a   1.000
_cell.length_b   1.000
_cell.length_c   1.000
_cell.angle_alpha   90.00
_cell.angle_beta   90.00
_cell.angle_gamma   90.00
#
_symmetry.space_group_name_H-M   'P 1'
#
loop_
_entity.id
_entity.type
_entity.pdbx_description
1 polymer ?
#
loop_
_entity_poly.entity_id
_entity_poly.type
_entity_poly.pdbx_seq_one_letter_code
_entity_poly.pdbx_strand_id
1 'polypeptide(L)'
;DYFYDPIRNEMKIDIRMNLKKPRRVELKTMPDAPDMSNLQKCVRYLEAFMLGFDPGQVKDAFLKYEGFDWDTVNIKDVKRSLRGEHLSRTIGRICGKGGKTKFTIENATKTRIVVAG
;
A
#
# COMPACT_ATOMS: atom_id res chain seq x y z
N ASP A 1 -7.57 9.69 -14.49
CA ASP A 1 -6.35 9.26 -13.77
C ASP A 1 -6.67 8.63 -12.42
N TYR A 2 -6.22 7.41 -12.15
CA TYR A 2 -6.49 6.72 -10.87
C TYR A 2 -5.84 7.37 -9.65
N PHE A 3 -4.82 8.21 -9.88
CA PHE A 3 -3.92 8.70 -8.85
C PHE A 3 -4.14 10.18 -8.53
N TYR A 4 -4.30 11.02 -9.55
CA TYR A 4 -4.34 12.47 -9.37
C TYR A 4 -5.76 12.98 -9.08
N ASP A 5 -6.76 12.46 -9.79
CA ASP A 5 -8.14 12.95 -9.70
C ASP A 5 -8.76 12.77 -8.31
N PRO A 6 -8.65 11.60 -7.64
CA PRO A 6 -9.27 11.42 -6.32
C PRO A 6 -8.59 12.31 -5.26
N ILE A 7 -7.26 12.38 -5.27
CA ILE A 7 -6.50 13.16 -4.29
C ILE A 7 -6.75 14.66 -4.46
N ARG A 8 -6.76 15.15 -5.70
CA ARG A 8 -6.97 16.58 -5.95
C ARG A 8 -8.42 16.98 -5.75
N ASN A 9 -9.38 16.23 -6.27
CA ASN A 9 -10.78 16.64 -6.28
C ASN A 9 -11.47 16.39 -4.94
N GLU A 10 -11.19 15.25 -4.30
CA GLU A 10 -11.88 14.84 -3.07
C GLU A 10 -11.15 15.37 -1.84
N MET A 11 -9.81 15.33 -1.84
CA MET A 11 -9.00 15.68 -0.65
C MET A 11 -8.40 17.07 -0.70
N LYS A 12 -8.48 17.76 -1.85
CA LYS A 12 -7.95 19.11 -2.07
C LYS A 12 -6.46 19.21 -1.75
N ILE A 13 -5.70 18.23 -2.22
CA ILE A 13 -4.24 18.17 -2.06
C ILE A 13 -3.59 18.25 -3.43
N ASP A 14 -2.57 19.10 -3.53
CA ASP A 14 -1.73 19.19 -4.71
C ASP A 14 -0.57 18.20 -4.60
N ILE A 15 -0.26 17.55 -5.72
CA ILE A 15 0.79 16.53 -5.82
C ILE A 15 1.81 17.01 -6.85
N ARG A 16 3.08 17.04 -6.44
CA ARG A 16 4.20 17.31 -7.33
C ARG A 16 5.20 16.15 -7.29
N MET A 17 5.54 15.64 -8.45
CA MET A 17 6.60 14.63 -8.56
C MET A 17 7.91 15.30 -8.98
N ASN A 18 8.91 15.24 -8.11
CA ASN A 18 10.26 15.67 -8.43
C ASN A 18 11.06 14.46 -8.93
N LEU A 19 11.31 14.43 -10.24
CA LEU A 19 12.04 13.35 -10.90
C LEU A 19 13.56 13.50 -10.83
N LYS A 20 14.07 14.68 -10.39
CA LYS A 20 15.50 14.88 -10.16
C LYS A 20 15.95 14.06 -8.96
N LYS A 21 17.19 13.55 -8.95
CA LYS A 21 17.70 12.77 -7.82
C LYS A 21 17.90 13.69 -6.59
N PRO A 22 17.44 13.30 -5.40
CA PRO A 22 16.63 12.11 -5.09
C PRO A 22 15.17 12.25 -5.58
N ARG A 23 14.63 11.19 -6.23
CA ARG A 23 13.23 11.17 -6.68
C ARG A 23 12.31 11.27 -5.48
N ARG A 24 11.38 12.22 -5.50
CA ARG A 24 10.46 12.49 -4.38
C ARG A 24 9.08 12.87 -4.88
N VAL A 25 8.08 12.52 -4.09
CA VAL A 25 6.72 13.03 -4.25
C VAL A 25 6.52 14.06 -3.14
N GLU A 26 6.12 15.26 -3.53
CA GLU A 26 5.80 16.37 -2.65
C GLU A 26 4.29 16.54 -2.61
N LEU A 27 3.74 16.70 -1.41
CA LEU A 27 2.32 16.92 -1.17
C LEU A 27 2.13 18.27 -0.49
N LYS A 28 1.13 19.02 -0.94
CA LYS A 28 0.78 20.31 -0.35
C LYS A 28 -0.73 20.43 -0.23
N THR A 29 -1.21 20.84 0.94
CA THR A 29 -2.63 21.15 1.14
C THR A 29 -3.02 22.40 0.35
N MET A 30 -4.17 22.37 -0.32
CA MET A 30 -4.75 23.56 -0.94
C MET A 30 -5.47 24.42 0.12
N PRO A 31 -5.66 25.73 -0.11
CA PRO A 31 -6.36 26.61 0.84
C PRO A 31 -7.82 26.20 1.13
N ASP A 32 -8.44 25.46 0.22
CA ASP A 32 -9.81 24.93 0.32
C ASP A 32 -9.86 23.53 0.94
N ALA A 33 -8.75 23.00 1.46
CA ALA A 33 -8.72 21.70 2.09
C ALA A 33 -9.54 21.69 3.38
N PRO A 34 -10.54 20.80 3.51
CA PRO A 34 -11.46 20.80 4.66
C PRO A 34 -10.76 20.39 5.95
N ASP A 35 -9.80 19.47 5.89
CA ASP A 35 -9.14 18.87 7.05
C ASP A 35 -7.64 18.63 6.84
N MET A 36 -6.83 18.90 7.87
CA MET A 36 -5.39 18.56 7.86
C MET A 36 -5.13 17.04 7.87
N SER A 37 -6.07 16.23 8.36
CA SER A 37 -5.97 14.77 8.39
C SER A 37 -5.94 14.17 6.98
N ASN A 38 -6.47 14.87 5.98
CA ASN A 38 -6.44 14.47 4.58
C ASN A 38 -5.02 14.35 4.04
N LEU A 39 -4.10 15.22 4.49
CA LEU A 39 -2.70 15.15 4.08
C LEU A 39 -2.06 13.84 4.51
N GLN A 40 -2.30 13.44 5.77
CA GLN A 40 -1.80 12.18 6.30
C GLN A 40 -2.41 11.01 5.53
N LYS A 41 -3.72 11.00 5.28
CA LYS A 41 -4.35 9.96 4.45
C LYS A 41 -3.69 9.85 3.06
N CYS A 42 -3.41 10.97 2.38
CA CYS A 42 -2.78 10.96 1.06
C CYS A 42 -1.32 10.50 1.10
N VAL A 43 -0.54 10.88 2.12
CA VAL A 43 0.79 10.30 2.36
C VAL A 43 0.66 8.79 2.45
N ARG A 44 -0.32 8.33 3.22
CA ARG A 44 -0.50 6.91 3.49
C ARG A 44 -0.91 6.11 2.25
N TYR A 45 -1.75 6.69 1.41
CA TYR A 45 -2.10 6.16 0.09
C TYR A 45 -0.88 5.99 -0.82
N LEU A 46 -0.02 7.01 -0.88
CA LEU A 46 1.22 6.99 -1.66
C LEU A 46 2.21 5.95 -1.17
N GLU A 47 2.36 5.79 0.16
CA GLU A 47 3.21 4.76 0.75
C GLU A 47 2.72 3.35 0.41
N ALA A 48 1.42 3.07 0.55
CA ALA A 48 0.84 1.79 0.15
C ALA A 48 1.06 1.50 -1.34
N PHE A 49 0.90 2.50 -2.21
CA PHE A 49 1.21 2.32 -3.63
C PHE A 49 2.68 2.01 -3.88
N MET A 50 3.60 2.71 -3.20
CA MET A 50 5.04 2.44 -3.31
C MET A 50 5.43 1.05 -2.82
N LEU A 51 4.68 0.48 -1.87
CA LEU A 51 4.86 -0.89 -1.40
C LEU A 51 4.35 -1.96 -2.38
N GLY A 52 3.73 -1.56 -3.50
CA GLY A 52 3.29 -2.47 -4.56
C GLY A 52 1.86 -2.99 -4.39
N PHE A 53 1.04 -2.34 -3.55
CA PHE A 53 -0.39 -2.63 -3.52
C PHE A 53 -1.07 -2.20 -4.82
N ASP A 54 -2.14 -2.90 -5.20
CA ASP A 54 -2.92 -2.56 -6.38
C ASP A 54 -3.61 -1.19 -6.23
N PRO A 55 -3.43 -0.24 -7.18
CA PRO A 55 -3.99 1.12 -7.06
C PRO A 55 -5.51 1.15 -6.89
N GLY A 56 -6.22 0.20 -7.52
CA GLY A 56 -7.67 0.09 -7.41
C GLY A 56 -8.07 -0.34 -6.00
N GLN A 57 -7.39 -1.33 -5.44
CA GLN A 57 -7.61 -1.79 -4.06
C GLN A 57 -7.30 -0.70 -3.03
N VAL A 58 -6.18 0.01 -3.18
CA VAL A 58 -5.82 1.10 -2.25
C VAL A 58 -6.81 2.25 -2.39
N LYS A 59 -7.24 2.60 -3.62
CA LYS A 59 -8.25 3.65 -3.83
C LYS A 59 -9.57 3.28 -3.16
N ASP A 60 -10.02 2.06 -3.35
CA ASP A 60 -11.25 1.56 -2.72
C ASP A 60 -11.14 1.63 -1.19
N ALA A 61 -10.01 1.23 -0.62
CA ALA A 61 -9.79 1.30 0.82
C ALA A 61 -9.74 2.75 1.32
N PHE A 62 -9.06 3.62 0.59
CA PHE A 62 -8.89 5.04 0.88
C PHE A 62 -10.22 5.80 0.92
N LEU A 63 -11.13 5.48 -0.01
CA LEU A 63 -12.45 6.11 -0.08
C LEU A 63 -13.46 5.51 0.91
N LYS A 64 -13.32 4.21 1.21
CA LYS A 64 -14.30 3.48 2.06
C LYS A 64 -13.95 3.52 3.55
N TYR A 65 -12.68 3.63 3.92
CA TYR A 65 -12.23 3.52 5.31
C TYR A 65 -11.50 4.78 5.75
N GLU A 66 -11.84 5.27 6.95
CA GLU A 66 -11.20 6.45 7.53
C GLU A 66 -9.79 6.18 8.06
N GLY A 67 -9.41 4.92 8.26
CA GLY A 67 -8.13 4.52 8.83
C GLY A 67 -7.67 3.15 8.35
N PHE A 68 -7.23 3.06 7.08
CA PHE A 68 -6.46 1.90 6.63
C PHE A 68 -5.00 2.06 7.09
N ASP A 69 -4.43 0.98 7.58
CA ASP A 69 -3.04 0.90 7.98
C ASP A 69 -2.42 -0.37 7.39
N TRP A 70 -1.10 -0.42 7.38
CA TRP A 70 -0.35 -1.54 6.86
C TRP A 70 0.88 -1.77 7.71
N ASP A 71 1.31 -3.02 7.71
CA ASP A 71 2.51 -3.43 8.40
C ASP A 71 3.33 -4.32 7.46
N THR A 72 4.63 -4.37 7.70
CA THR A 72 5.57 -5.19 6.95
C THR A 72 6.16 -6.25 7.86
N VAL A 73 5.95 -7.51 7.51
CA VAL A 73 6.52 -8.64 8.24
C VAL A 73 7.64 -9.27 7.42
N ASN A 74 8.83 -9.36 8.01
CA ASN A 74 9.91 -10.14 7.43
C ASN A 74 9.83 -11.59 7.90
N ILE A 75 9.80 -12.54 6.97
CA ILE A 75 9.76 -13.98 7.27
C ILE A 75 10.94 -14.40 8.17
N LYS A 76 12.10 -13.74 8.03
CA LYS A 76 13.29 -14.05 8.83
C LYS A 76 13.15 -13.63 10.29
N ASP A 77 12.28 -12.67 10.60
CA ASP A 77 12.03 -12.24 11.99
C ASP A 77 11.21 -13.29 12.73
N VAL A 78 10.34 -14.01 12.02
CA VAL A 78 9.57 -15.14 12.54
C VAL A 78 10.40 -16.41 12.60
N LYS A 79 11.17 -16.70 11.54
CA LYS A 79 12.01 -17.90 11.46
C LYS A 79 13.36 -17.60 10.80
N ARG A 80 14.35 -17.28 11.64
CA ARG A 80 15.72 -16.91 11.25
C ARG A 80 16.47 -17.97 10.43
N SER A 81 16.11 -19.25 10.57
CA SER A 81 16.80 -20.37 9.90
C SER A 81 16.40 -20.56 8.43
N LEU A 82 15.39 -19.85 7.93
CA LEU A 82 14.98 -19.97 6.53
C LEU A 82 15.99 -19.27 5.60
N ARG A 83 16.62 -20.06 4.72
CA ARG A 83 17.58 -19.57 3.72
C ARG A 83 17.41 -20.35 2.41
N GLY A 84 17.82 -19.73 1.30
CA GLY A 84 17.83 -20.35 -0.02
C GLY A 84 16.48 -20.97 -0.39
N GLU A 85 16.52 -22.24 -0.80
CA GLU A 85 15.34 -22.97 -1.27
C GLU A 85 14.23 -23.10 -0.22
N HIS A 86 14.57 -23.21 1.07
CA HIS A 86 13.57 -23.29 2.14
C HIS A 86 12.76 -22.00 2.29
N LEU A 87 13.37 -20.84 2.01
CA LEU A 87 12.66 -19.56 2.02
C LEU A 87 11.68 -19.49 0.85
N SER A 88 12.12 -19.83 -0.36
CA SER A 88 11.27 -19.85 -1.55
C SER A 88 10.09 -20.83 -1.42
N ARG A 89 10.32 -22.04 -0.90
CA ARG A 89 9.26 -23.01 -0.60
C ARG A 89 8.27 -22.48 0.45
N THR A 90 8.75 -21.75 1.47
CA THR A 90 7.87 -21.13 2.48
C THR A 90 6.99 -20.05 1.85
N ILE A 91 7.56 -19.16 1.04
CA ILE A 91 6.80 -18.14 0.30
C ILE A 91 5.75 -18.78 -0.61
N GLY A 92 6.12 -19.85 -1.33
CA GLY A 92 5.20 -20.60 -2.19
C GLY A 92 4.03 -21.23 -1.43
N ARG A 93 4.26 -21.70 -0.19
CA ARG A 93 3.19 -22.24 0.68
C ARG A 93 2.24 -21.15 1.17
N ILE A 94 2.76 -19.97 1.52
CA ILE A 94 1.94 -18.82 1.95
C ILE A 94 1.07 -18.32 0.79
N CYS A 95 1.64 -18.18 -0.40
CA CYS A 95 0.89 -17.76 -1.59
C CYS A 95 -0.13 -18.83 -2.00
N GLY A 96 0.27 -20.10 -1.96
CA GLY A 96 -0.49 -21.22 -2.51
C GLY A 96 -0.48 -21.24 -4.03
N LYS A 97 -1.06 -22.30 -4.62
CA LYS A 97 -1.14 -22.45 -6.08
C LYS A 97 -1.97 -21.33 -6.68
N GLY A 98 -1.37 -20.51 -7.54
CA GLY A 98 -2.03 -19.37 -8.18
C GLY A 98 -2.53 -18.31 -7.19
N GLY A 99 -1.93 -18.19 -6.00
CA GLY A 99 -2.34 -17.20 -5.01
C GLY A 99 -3.60 -17.56 -4.21
N LYS A 100 -4.17 -18.77 -4.38
CA LYS A 100 -5.44 -19.16 -3.74
C LYS A 100 -5.40 -19.06 -2.22
N THR A 101 -4.33 -19.53 -1.58
CA THR A 101 -4.20 -19.48 -0.11
C THR A 101 -4.13 -18.03 0.37
N LYS A 102 -3.30 -17.21 -0.26
CA LYS A 102 -3.24 -15.76 0.00
C LYS A 102 -4.62 -15.12 -0.12
N PHE A 103 -5.34 -15.39 -1.21
CA PHE A 103 -6.67 -14.82 -1.46
C PHE A 103 -7.70 -15.27 -0.41
N THR A 104 -7.63 -16.52 0.04
CA THR A 104 -8.49 -17.00 1.14
C THR A 104 -8.21 -16.24 2.43
N ILE A 105 -6.93 -16.01 2.78
CA ILE A 105 -6.54 -15.24 3.96
C ILE A 105 -7.05 -13.80 3.84
N GLU A 106 -6.77 -13.12 2.72
CA GLU A 106 -7.17 -11.73 2.46
C GLU A 106 -8.67 -11.51 2.65
N ASN A 107 -9.51 -12.45 2.18
CA ASN A 107 -10.96 -12.35 2.35
C ASN A 107 -11.42 -12.67 3.78
N ALA A 108 -10.80 -13.66 4.43
CA ALA A 108 -11.13 -14.04 5.79
C ALA A 108 -10.81 -12.92 6.80
N THR A 109 -9.67 -12.24 6.63
CA THR A 109 -9.23 -11.16 7.51
C THR A 109 -9.62 -9.77 7.03
N LYS A 110 -10.25 -9.66 5.85
CA LYS A 110 -10.56 -8.38 5.18
C LYS A 110 -9.32 -7.50 5.00
N THR A 111 -8.18 -8.12 4.69
CA THR A 111 -6.91 -7.43 4.43
C THR A 111 -6.48 -7.61 2.98
N ARG A 112 -5.45 -6.87 2.56
CA ARG A 112 -4.72 -7.10 1.31
C ARG A 112 -3.27 -7.35 1.66
N ILE A 113 -2.65 -8.31 0.98
CA ILE A 113 -1.30 -8.76 1.26
C ILE A 113 -0.47 -8.53 0.01
N VAL A 114 0.66 -7.86 0.14
CA VAL A 114 1.69 -7.84 -0.91
C VAL A 114 2.81 -8.76 -0.47
N VAL A 115 3.25 -9.64 -1.37
CA VAL A 115 4.40 -10.50 -1.13
C VAL A 115 5.55 -9.97 -1.96
N ALA A 116 6.54 -9.37 -1.29
CA ALA A 116 7.80 -8.97 -1.91
C ALA A 116 8.75 -10.17 -1.97
N GLY A 117 9.32 -10.41 -3.15
CA GLY A 117 10.30 -11.47 -3.41
C GLY A 117 11.73 -10.94 -3.37
#